data_AF-A0A8H5SHN5-F1
#
_entry.id   AF-A0A8H5SHN5-F1
#
_cell.length_a   1.000
_cell.length_b   1.000
_cell.length_c   1.000
_cell.angle_alpha   90.00
_cell.angle_beta   90.00
_cell.angle_gamma   90.00
#
_symmetry.space_group_name_H-M   'P 1'
#
loop_
_entity.id
_entity.type
_entity.pdbx_description
1 polymer ?
#
loop_
_entity_poly.entity_id
_entity_poly.type
_entity_poly.pdbx_seq_one_letter_code
_entity_poly.pdbx_strand_id
1 'polypeptide(L)'
;MFRPKQPFEGQEAIEARLIETKDDGPTVISSQCILFAKDRPDDFMNYLRHAWKQDGPTFRESEDLLKALQKVEVTRPGGETASLVSLYLPVPKLVYLRNRYLLPHESFRLLLSEYEKAPGVELESWTALGDDIGLVHDDDGMFYIDLLAALKSENENGTVEFRDEFWNYIFALKLLVI
;
A
#
# COMPACT_ATOMS: atom_id res chain seq x y z
N MET A 1 -8.39 19.92 -15.81
CA MET A 1 -9.03 18.86 -16.59
C MET A 1 -8.39 17.55 -16.17
N PHE A 2 -8.97 16.82 -15.21
CA PHE A 2 -8.48 15.50 -14.82
C PHE A 2 -8.81 14.54 -15.96
N ARG A 3 -7.81 14.11 -16.73
CA ARG A 3 -7.99 12.97 -17.62
C ARG A 3 -8.11 11.73 -16.73
N PRO A 4 -9.16 10.90 -16.88
CA PRO A 4 -9.16 9.59 -16.25
C PRO A 4 -7.90 8.84 -16.73
N LYS A 5 -7.08 8.37 -15.80
CA LYS A 5 -5.93 7.50 -16.12
C LYS A 5 -6.50 6.18 -16.65
N GLN A 6 -5.89 5.63 -17.70
CA GLN A 6 -6.29 4.31 -18.21
C GLN A 6 -5.92 3.25 -17.16
N PRO A 7 -6.81 2.31 -16.83
CA PRO A 7 -6.50 1.23 -15.89
C PRO A 7 -5.34 0.36 -16.40
N PHE A 8 -4.63 -0.28 -15.48
CA PHE A 8 -3.54 -1.19 -15.82
C PHE A 8 -4.07 -2.46 -16.51
N GLU A 9 -4.06 -2.45 -17.85
CA GLU A 9 -4.61 -3.51 -18.69
C GLU A 9 -3.81 -3.72 -19.99
N GLY A 10 -4.06 -4.83 -20.68
CA GLY A 10 -3.52 -5.08 -22.03
C GLY A 10 -2.01 -5.29 -22.07
N GLN A 11 -1.33 -4.67 -23.04
CA GLN A 11 0.10 -4.88 -23.31
C GLN A 11 0.99 -4.47 -22.13
N GLU A 12 0.61 -3.43 -21.38
CA GLU A 12 1.35 -2.95 -20.21
C GLU A 12 1.38 -3.99 -19.09
N ALA A 13 0.33 -4.81 -18.97
CA ALA A 13 0.26 -5.93 -18.03
C ALA A 13 1.07 -7.15 -18.50
N ILE A 14 1.18 -7.35 -19.82
CA ILE A 14 1.97 -8.44 -20.41
C ILE A 14 3.47 -8.17 -20.25
N GLU A 15 3.87 -6.90 -20.36
CA GLU A 15 5.26 -6.45 -20.30
C GLU A 15 5.73 -6.05 -18.89
N ALA A 16 4.89 -6.24 -17.86
CA ALA A 16 5.21 -5.83 -16.50
C ALA A 16 6.31 -6.72 -15.89
N ARG A 17 7.45 -6.12 -15.57
CA ARG A 17 8.61 -6.81 -14.97
C ARG A 17 9.10 -6.13 -13.71
N LEU A 18 9.24 -6.86 -12.61
CA LEU A 18 9.83 -6.35 -11.37
C LEU A 18 11.35 -6.30 -11.43
N ILE A 19 11.95 -7.16 -12.25
CA ILE A 19 13.40 -7.26 -12.40
C ILE A 19 13.82 -7.05 -13.84
N GLU A 20 15.00 -6.48 -14.01
CA GLU A 20 15.71 -6.43 -15.28
C GLU A 20 17.09 -7.05 -15.10
N THR A 21 17.54 -7.80 -16.11
CA THR A 21 18.92 -8.31 -16.16
C THR A 21 19.65 -7.50 -17.21
N LYS A 22 20.72 -6.81 -16.81
CA LYS A 22 21.60 -6.13 -17.77
C LYS A 22 22.49 -7.18 -18.43
N ASP A 23 22.83 -7.03 -19.70
CA ASP A 23 23.69 -7.99 -20.41
C ASP A 23 24.99 -8.24 -19.61
N ASP A 24 25.27 -9.50 -19.24
CA ASP A 24 26.35 -9.95 -18.34
C ASP A 24 26.39 -9.31 -16.94
N GLY A 25 25.32 -8.64 -16.51
CA GLY A 25 25.21 -7.90 -15.26
C GLY A 25 24.32 -8.54 -14.20
N PRO A 26 24.29 -7.98 -12.98
CA PRO A 26 23.41 -8.46 -11.91
C PRO A 26 21.95 -8.19 -12.27
N THR A 27 21.07 -9.10 -11.86
CA THR A 27 19.63 -8.86 -11.82
C THR A 27 19.35 -7.77 -10.79
N VAL A 28 18.56 -6.76 -11.17
CA VAL A 28 18.20 -5.62 -10.32
C VAL A 28 16.71 -5.32 -10.45
N ILE A 29 16.17 -4.49 -9.54
CA ILE A 29 14.80 -3.97 -9.69
C ILE A 29 14.72 -3.19 -11.00
N SER A 30 13.69 -3.48 -11.79
CA SER A 30 13.53 -2.86 -13.10
C SER A 30 13.27 -1.37 -12.97
N SER A 31 13.78 -0.62 -13.96
CA SER A 31 13.48 0.81 -14.05
C SER A 31 11.98 1.06 -14.23
N GLN A 32 11.28 0.14 -14.90
CA GLN A 32 9.83 0.16 -15.06
C GLN A 32 9.10 0.08 -13.71
N CYS A 33 9.50 -0.84 -12.82
CA CYS A 33 8.90 -1.00 -11.50
C CYS A 33 9.02 0.28 -10.67
N ILE A 34 10.21 0.89 -10.67
CA ILE A 34 10.49 2.15 -9.95
C ILE A 34 9.63 3.29 -10.50
N LEU A 35 9.55 3.44 -11.83
CA LEU A 35 8.74 4.47 -12.47
C LEU A 35 7.24 4.27 -12.19
N PHE A 36 6.77 3.02 -12.23
CA PHE A 36 5.35 2.71 -11.99
C PHE A 36 4.94 3.01 -10.55
N ALA A 37 5.77 2.63 -9.57
CA ALA A 37 5.57 2.95 -8.15
C ALA A 37 5.45 4.46 -7.90
N LYS A 38 6.15 5.27 -8.70
CA LYS A 38 6.18 6.72 -8.57
C LYS A 38 5.01 7.41 -9.29
N ASP A 39 4.74 7.03 -10.54
CA ASP A 39 3.85 7.77 -11.44
C ASP A 39 2.39 7.27 -11.37
N ARG A 40 2.22 5.99 -11.00
CA ARG A 40 0.93 5.30 -10.96
C ARG A 40 0.76 4.50 -9.65
N PRO A 41 0.89 5.15 -8.48
CA PRO A 41 0.80 4.45 -7.20
C PRO A 41 -0.57 3.78 -6.97
N ASP A 42 -1.64 4.35 -7.50
CA ASP A 42 -3.01 3.78 -7.44
C ASP A 42 -3.13 2.41 -8.11
N ASP A 43 -2.29 2.17 -9.14
CA ASP A 43 -2.25 0.94 -9.93
C ASP A 43 -1.09 0.02 -9.55
N PHE A 44 -0.16 0.50 -8.70
CA PHE A 44 1.10 -0.20 -8.44
C PHE A 44 0.88 -1.57 -7.82
N MET A 45 -0.17 -1.74 -7.01
CA MET A 45 -0.57 -3.04 -6.48
C MET A 45 -0.97 -4.04 -7.57
N ASN A 46 -1.68 -3.58 -8.60
CA ASN A 46 -2.09 -4.41 -9.73
C ASN A 46 -0.88 -4.81 -10.59
N TYR A 47 0.03 -3.87 -10.79
CA TYR A 47 1.32 -4.10 -11.45
C TYR A 47 2.16 -5.14 -10.69
N LEU A 48 2.36 -4.94 -9.38
CA LEU A 48 3.12 -5.82 -8.51
C LEU A 48 2.58 -7.25 -8.58
N ARG A 49 1.26 -7.43 -8.47
CA ARG A 49 0.62 -8.75 -8.58
C ARG A 49 0.88 -9.43 -9.92
N HIS A 50 0.75 -8.70 -11.03
CA HIS A 50 0.95 -9.30 -12.36
C HIS A 50 2.39 -9.72 -12.55
N ALA A 51 3.33 -8.82 -12.27
CA ALA A 51 4.74 -9.06 -12.46
C ALA A 51 5.28 -10.12 -11.47
N TRP A 52 4.73 -10.21 -10.24
CA TRP A 52 5.09 -11.23 -9.26
C TRP A 52 4.81 -12.67 -9.73
N LYS A 53 3.81 -12.88 -10.59
CA LYS A 53 3.54 -14.22 -11.16
C LYS A 53 4.72 -14.73 -11.98
N GLN A 54 5.45 -13.82 -12.63
CA GLN A 54 6.59 -14.15 -13.50
C GLN A 54 7.90 -14.08 -12.72
N ASP A 55 8.14 -12.99 -11.99
CA ASP A 55 9.43 -12.70 -11.36
C ASP A 55 9.51 -13.16 -9.90
N GLY A 56 8.38 -13.46 -9.26
CA GLY A 56 8.28 -13.86 -7.85
C GLY A 56 9.16 -15.07 -7.45
N PRO A 57 9.26 -16.15 -8.25
CA PRO A 57 10.19 -17.24 -7.95
C PRO A 57 11.64 -16.77 -7.76
N THR A 58 12.12 -15.84 -8.59
CA THR A 58 13.47 -15.27 -8.48
C THR A 58 13.64 -14.45 -7.21
N PHE A 59 12.62 -13.71 -6.78
CA PHE A 59 12.65 -12.97 -5.50
C PHE A 59 12.74 -13.91 -4.30
N ARG A 60 12.03 -15.04 -4.31
CA ARG A 60 12.09 -16.03 -3.23
C ARG A 60 13.45 -16.69 -3.09
N GLU A 61 14.24 -16.72 -4.16
CA GLU A 61 15.60 -17.26 -4.17
C GLU A 61 16.68 -16.21 -3.86
N SER A 62 16.33 -14.92 -3.83
CA SER A 62 17.30 -13.82 -3.67
C SER A 62 16.85 -12.80 -2.61
N GLU A 63 17.44 -12.92 -1.42
CA GLU A 63 17.20 -11.98 -0.31
C GLU A 63 17.59 -10.54 -0.68
N ASP A 64 18.63 -10.36 -1.50
CA ASP A 64 19.07 -9.03 -1.95
C ASP A 64 18.05 -8.35 -2.86
N LEU A 65 17.45 -9.11 -3.79
CA LEU A 65 16.36 -8.60 -4.62
C LEU A 65 15.15 -8.26 -3.76
N LEU A 66 14.80 -9.10 -2.79
CA LEU A 66 13.69 -8.85 -1.89
C LEU A 66 13.89 -7.56 -1.08
N LYS A 67 15.09 -7.38 -0.49
CA LYS A 67 15.47 -6.15 0.21
C LYS A 67 15.46 -4.93 -0.71
N ALA A 68 15.83 -5.09 -1.98
CA ALA A 68 15.77 -4.01 -2.95
C ALA A 68 14.32 -3.63 -3.27
N LEU A 69 13.43 -4.60 -3.44
CA LEU A 69 12.01 -4.37 -3.67
C LEU A 69 11.33 -3.70 -2.47
N GLN A 70 11.63 -4.15 -1.24
CA GLN A 70 11.13 -3.55 0.00
C GLN A 70 11.46 -2.05 0.13
N LYS A 71 12.58 -1.63 -0.47
CA LYS A 71 13.07 -0.24 -0.47
C LYS A 71 12.53 0.60 -1.63
N VAL A 72 11.77 0.03 -2.56
CA VAL A 72 11.15 0.80 -3.64
C VAL A 72 10.25 1.86 -3.03
N GLU A 73 10.47 3.11 -3.43
CA GLU A 73 9.66 4.24 -2.99
C GLU A 73 8.38 4.32 -3.82
N VAL A 74 7.24 4.26 -3.12
CA VAL A 74 5.91 4.40 -3.70
C VAL A 74 5.36 5.78 -3.34
N THR A 75 4.86 6.50 -4.33
CA THR A 75 4.22 7.81 -4.11
C THR A 75 2.87 7.61 -3.42
N ARG A 76 2.55 8.43 -2.41
CA ARG A 76 1.28 8.38 -1.66
C ARG A 76 0.34 9.51 -2.08
N PRO A 77 -0.97 9.44 -1.72
CA PRO A 77 -1.86 10.59 -1.79
C PRO A 77 -1.26 11.76 -1.00
N GLY A 78 -1.09 12.90 -1.68
CA GLY A 78 -0.39 14.07 -1.13
C GLY A 78 1.03 14.28 -1.69
N GLY A 79 1.57 13.34 -2.47
CA GLY A 79 2.84 13.48 -3.19
C GLY A 79 4.09 13.09 -2.40
N GLU A 80 3.95 12.70 -1.14
CA GLU A 80 5.03 12.13 -0.34
C GLU A 80 5.36 10.70 -0.80
N THR A 81 6.63 10.31 -0.73
CA THR A 81 7.04 8.93 -1.00
C THR A 81 7.25 8.15 0.29
N ALA A 82 7.01 6.84 0.24
CA ALA A 82 7.29 5.92 1.33
C ALA A 82 7.83 4.61 0.79
N SER A 83 8.70 3.94 1.56
CA SER A 83 9.19 2.61 1.20
C SER A 83 8.02 1.61 1.15
N LEU A 84 8.06 0.69 0.18
CA LEU A 84 7.02 -0.31 -0.01
C LEU A 84 6.69 -1.08 1.27
N VAL A 85 7.72 -1.52 2.02
CA VAL A 85 7.55 -2.28 3.27
C VAL A 85 6.88 -1.50 4.41
N SER A 86 6.90 -0.16 4.35
CA SER A 86 6.27 0.69 5.37
C SER A 86 4.78 0.94 5.13
N LEU A 87 4.23 0.36 4.05
CA LEU A 87 2.85 0.52 3.67
C LEU A 87 2.02 -0.72 4.06
N TYR A 88 0.76 -0.46 4.38
CA TYR A 88 -0.22 -1.49 4.71
C TYR A 88 -0.90 -1.99 3.44
N LEU A 89 -1.11 -3.30 3.34
CA LEU A 89 -1.98 -3.87 2.32
C LEU A 89 -3.43 -3.40 2.51
N PRO A 90 -4.17 -3.12 1.42
CA PRO A 90 -5.56 -2.69 1.49
C PRO A 90 -6.52 -3.87 1.76
N VAL A 91 -6.25 -4.64 2.80
CA VAL A 91 -7.16 -5.73 3.21
C VAL A 91 -8.45 -5.15 3.79
N PRO A 92 -9.61 -5.84 3.65
CA PRO A 92 -10.91 -5.28 3.99
C PRO A 92 -11.01 -4.70 5.41
N LYS A 93 -10.36 -5.33 6.39
CA LYS A 93 -10.35 -4.86 7.79
C LYS A 93 -9.62 -3.53 7.94
N LEU A 94 -8.42 -3.39 7.36
CA LEU A 94 -7.64 -2.14 7.46
C LEU A 94 -8.29 -1.01 6.69
N VAL A 95 -8.86 -1.31 5.51
CA VAL A 95 -9.66 -0.35 4.73
C VAL A 95 -10.89 0.10 5.52
N TYR A 96 -11.60 -0.83 6.17
CA TYR A 96 -12.73 -0.50 7.04
C TYR A 96 -12.31 0.41 8.20
N LEU A 97 -11.24 0.06 8.93
CA LEU A 97 -10.75 0.87 10.05
C LEU A 97 -10.33 2.26 9.57
N ARG A 98 -9.58 2.36 8.47
CA ARG A 98 -9.22 3.65 7.88
C ARG A 98 -10.46 4.46 7.52
N ASN A 99 -11.42 3.88 6.79
CA ASN A 99 -12.61 4.61 6.33
C ASN A 99 -13.61 4.92 7.44
N ARG A 100 -13.52 4.21 8.57
CA ARG A 100 -14.29 4.48 9.79
C ARG A 100 -13.77 5.74 10.49
N TYR A 101 -12.45 5.90 10.58
CA TYR A 101 -11.82 6.94 11.40
C TYR A 101 -11.28 8.13 10.62
N LEU A 102 -10.84 7.94 9.37
CA LEU A 102 -10.28 8.97 8.51
C LEU A 102 -11.25 9.38 7.39
N LEU A 103 -11.20 10.66 7.00
CA LEU A 103 -11.89 11.20 5.84
C LEU A 103 -11.23 10.74 4.54
N PRO A 104 -11.98 10.72 3.40
CA PRO A 104 -11.43 10.23 2.13
C PRO A 104 -10.15 10.93 1.67
N HIS A 105 -9.98 12.21 1.99
CA HIS A 105 -8.82 13.01 1.59
C HIS A 105 -7.63 12.95 2.55
N GLU A 106 -7.80 12.38 3.74
CA GLU A 106 -6.73 12.27 4.73
C GLU A 106 -5.75 11.18 4.30
N SER A 107 -4.46 11.53 4.34
CA SER A 107 -3.38 10.65 3.91
C SER A 107 -3.15 9.56 4.96
N PHE A 108 -3.04 8.31 4.50
CA PHE A 108 -2.72 7.18 5.35
C PHE A 108 -1.81 6.21 4.61
N ARG A 109 -1.09 5.35 5.34
CA ARG A 109 -0.08 4.45 4.77
C ARG A 109 -0.67 3.21 4.09
N LEU A 110 -1.89 3.27 3.56
CA LEU A 110 -2.46 2.17 2.79
C LEU A 110 -1.91 2.21 1.35
N LEU A 111 -1.44 1.07 0.87
CA LEU A 111 -1.24 0.86 -0.56
C LEU A 111 -2.60 0.99 -1.26
N LEU A 112 -2.67 1.91 -2.19
CA LEU A 112 -3.86 2.12 -2.98
C LEU A 112 -3.96 0.99 -3.99
N SER A 113 -5.15 0.42 -4.09
CA SER A 113 -5.48 -0.44 -5.18
C SER A 113 -6.90 -0.14 -5.62
N GLU A 114 -7.13 -0.16 -6.93
CA GLU A 114 -8.48 -0.22 -7.50
C GLU A 114 -9.27 -1.46 -7.04
N TYR A 115 -8.63 -2.37 -6.27
CA TYR A 115 -9.21 -3.51 -5.57
C TYR A 115 -10.51 -3.20 -4.81
N GLU A 116 -10.74 -1.95 -4.40
CA GLU A 116 -12.01 -1.53 -3.77
C GLU A 116 -13.27 -1.81 -4.62
N LYS A 117 -13.15 -2.27 -5.89
CA LYS A 117 -14.31 -2.45 -6.78
C LYS A 117 -14.52 -3.83 -7.42
N ALA A 118 -13.60 -4.79 -7.32
CA ALA A 118 -13.70 -6.05 -8.07
C ALA A 118 -14.18 -7.23 -7.20
N PRO A 119 -15.44 -7.71 -7.34
CA PRO A 119 -15.89 -8.92 -6.66
C PRO A 119 -15.15 -10.16 -7.18
N GLY A 120 -14.65 -11.01 -6.28
CA GLY A 120 -14.06 -12.31 -6.59
C GLY A 120 -12.52 -12.39 -6.57
N VAL A 121 -11.82 -11.36 -6.10
CA VAL A 121 -10.37 -11.47 -5.88
C VAL A 121 -10.10 -12.14 -4.52
N GLU A 122 -9.31 -13.22 -4.52
CA GLU A 122 -9.00 -14.01 -3.32
C GLU A 122 -8.02 -13.25 -2.41
N LEU A 123 -8.50 -12.83 -1.24
CA LEU A 123 -7.72 -12.17 -0.18
C LEU A 123 -6.48 -12.98 0.24
N GLU A 124 -6.58 -14.31 0.25
CA GLU A 124 -5.49 -15.22 0.62
C GLU A 124 -4.28 -15.11 -0.32
N SER A 125 -4.51 -14.81 -1.60
CA SER A 125 -3.42 -14.59 -2.56
C SER A 125 -2.64 -13.30 -2.30
N TRP A 126 -3.28 -12.32 -1.64
CA TRP A 126 -2.67 -11.04 -1.29
C TRP A 126 -1.90 -11.09 0.00
N THR A 127 -2.41 -11.80 1.02
CA THR A 127 -1.66 -12.01 2.26
C THR A 127 -0.40 -12.81 1.98
N ALA A 128 -0.46 -13.86 1.14
CA ALA A 128 0.73 -14.60 0.73
C ALA A 128 1.78 -13.74 -0.01
N LEU A 129 1.34 -12.86 -0.92
CA LEU A 129 2.23 -11.88 -1.57
C LEU A 129 2.83 -10.90 -0.54
N GLY A 130 1.99 -10.45 0.40
CA GLY A 130 2.39 -9.60 1.51
C GLY A 130 3.44 -10.26 2.38
N ASP A 131 3.24 -11.53 2.75
CA ASP A 131 4.17 -12.34 3.54
C ASP A 131 5.52 -12.48 2.83
N ASP A 132 5.49 -12.81 1.52
CA ASP A 132 6.71 -12.94 0.73
C ASP A 132 7.53 -11.63 0.73
N ILE A 133 6.86 -10.48 0.58
CA ILE A 133 7.51 -9.16 0.46
C ILE A 133 7.79 -8.53 1.84
N GLY A 134 7.07 -8.93 2.88
CA GLY A 134 7.08 -8.30 4.20
C GLY A 134 6.12 -7.11 4.35
N LEU A 135 5.03 -7.07 3.57
CA LEU A 135 4.01 -6.02 3.69
C LEU A 135 3.12 -6.26 4.92
N VAL A 136 2.83 -5.18 5.65
CA VAL A 136 1.98 -5.26 6.84
C VAL A 136 0.52 -5.38 6.41
N HIS A 137 -0.19 -6.36 6.96
CA HIS A 137 -1.60 -6.62 6.62
C HIS A 137 -2.49 -6.95 7.83
N ASP A 138 -1.93 -6.84 9.03
CA ASP A 138 -2.65 -6.98 10.30
C ASP A 138 -2.88 -5.61 10.96
N ASP A 139 -3.90 -5.53 11.82
CA ASP A 139 -4.19 -4.36 12.65
C ASP A 139 -3.44 -4.43 13.98
N ASP A 140 -2.12 -4.53 13.91
CA ASP A 140 -1.28 -4.58 15.10
C ASP A 140 -1.24 -3.23 15.85
N GLY A 141 -0.50 -3.18 16.96
CA GLY A 141 -0.34 -1.95 17.72
C GLY A 141 0.24 -0.79 16.90
N MET A 142 1.09 -1.08 15.91
CA MET A 142 1.68 -0.07 15.04
C MET A 142 0.66 0.53 14.09
N PHE A 143 -0.27 -0.27 13.57
CA PHE A 143 -1.39 0.22 12.76
C PHE A 143 -2.21 1.26 13.53
N TYR A 144 -2.58 0.96 14.79
CA TYR A 144 -3.35 1.90 15.61
C TYR A 144 -2.54 3.15 15.98
N ILE A 145 -1.23 3.03 16.21
CA ILE A 145 -0.35 4.17 16.45
C ILE A 145 -0.30 5.07 15.21
N ASP A 146 -0.12 4.50 14.02
CA ASP A 146 -0.09 5.24 12.76
C ASP A 146 -1.45 5.92 12.49
N LEU A 147 -2.56 5.25 12.82
CA LEU A 147 -3.91 5.81 12.69
C LEU A 147 -4.13 7.00 13.62
N LEU A 148 -3.70 6.89 14.88
CA LEU A 148 -3.75 7.99 15.85
C LEU A 148 -2.83 9.15 15.43
N ALA A 149 -1.66 8.85 14.85
CA ALA A 149 -0.75 9.87 14.34
C ALA A 149 -1.39 10.64 13.18
N ALA A 150 -2.03 9.96 12.23
CA ALA A 150 -2.77 10.59 11.14
C ALA A 150 -3.92 11.47 11.64
N LEU A 151 -4.71 10.98 12.60
CA LEU A 151 -5.77 11.77 13.25
C LEU A 151 -5.23 13.02 13.95
N LYS A 152 -4.04 12.92 14.56
CA LYS A 152 -3.41 14.05 15.24
C LYS A 152 -2.90 15.10 14.25
N SER A 153 -2.23 14.70 13.17
CA SER A 153 -1.67 15.63 12.19
C SER A 153 -2.76 16.47 11.51
N GLU A 154 -3.92 15.88 11.26
CA GLU A 154 -5.07 16.59 10.67
C GLU A 154 -5.80 17.49 11.68
N ASN A 155 -5.54 17.30 12.98
CA ASN A 155 -6.15 18.07 14.08
C ASN A 155 -5.19 19.07 14.74
N GLU A 156 -4.07 19.43 14.11
CA GLU A 156 -3.12 20.40 14.65
C GLU A 156 -3.75 21.79 14.90
N ASN A 157 -4.83 22.11 14.20
CA ASN A 157 -5.59 23.37 14.35
C ASN A 157 -6.82 23.27 15.27
N GLY A 158 -7.13 22.08 15.82
CA GLY A 158 -8.23 21.90 16.79
C GLY A 158 -9.64 22.00 16.20
N THR A 159 -9.80 21.86 14.89
CA THR A 159 -11.06 22.14 14.15
C THR A 159 -11.76 20.91 13.58
N VAL A 160 -11.30 19.69 13.86
CA VAL A 160 -11.83 18.50 13.17
C VAL A 160 -13.27 18.18 13.62
N GLU A 161 -14.19 18.20 12.66
CA GLU A 161 -15.47 17.50 12.73
C GLU A 161 -15.19 15.99 12.73
N PHE A 162 -15.11 15.41 13.92
CA PHE A 162 -15.06 13.95 14.03
C PHE A 162 -16.39 13.37 13.57
N ARG A 163 -16.36 12.24 12.85
CA ARG A 163 -17.59 11.42 12.69
C ARG A 163 -18.13 11.10 14.08
N ASP A 164 -19.45 11.19 14.28
CA ASP A 164 -20.14 11.07 15.58
C ASP A 164 -19.70 9.87 16.45
N GLU A 165 -19.19 8.80 15.82
CA GLU A 165 -18.73 7.59 16.48
C GLU A 165 -17.34 7.69 17.14
N PHE A 166 -16.58 8.74 16.88
CA PHE A 166 -15.23 8.95 17.44
C PHE A 166 -15.24 9.21 18.95
N TRP A 167 -16.27 9.91 19.45
CA TRP A 167 -16.42 10.21 20.88
C TRP A 167 -16.61 8.95 21.72
N ASN A 168 -17.31 7.94 21.19
CA ASN A 168 -17.47 6.65 21.87
C ASN A 168 -16.14 5.93 22.06
N TYR A 169 -15.17 6.14 21.16
CA TYR A 169 -13.86 5.50 21.22
C TYR A 169 -12.85 6.24 22.10
N ILE A 170 -12.86 7.58 22.15
CA ILE A 170 -12.08 8.32 23.17
C ILE A 170 -12.54 7.95 24.58
N PHE A 171 -13.84 7.75 24.80
CA PHE A 171 -14.35 7.25 26.07
C PHE A 171 -13.89 5.81 26.35
N ALA A 172 -13.88 4.92 25.34
CA ALA A 172 -13.40 3.55 25.49
C ALA A 172 -11.88 3.46 25.72
N LEU A 173 -11.07 4.29 25.06
CA LEU A 173 -9.62 4.37 25.27
C LEU A 173 -9.27 4.99 26.63
N LYS A 174 -10.04 5.97 27.12
CA LYS A 174 -9.90 6.47 28.50
C LYS A 174 -10.19 5.41 29.56
N LEU A 175 -11.03 4.41 29.25
CA LEU A 175 -11.34 3.29 30.15
C LEU A 175 -10.31 2.15 30.10
N LEU A 176 -9.46 2.10 29.07
CA LEU A 176 -8.39 1.09 28.93
C LEU A 176 -7.05 1.55 29.55
N VAL A 177 -6.95 2.80 30.01
CA VAL A 177 -5.75 3.40 30.61
C VAL A 177 -5.98 3.77 32.10
N ILE A 178 -6.98 3.18 32.75
CA ILE A 178 -7.20 3.28 34.22
C ILE A 178 -7.35 1.89 34.80
#